data_AF-A0A0L7KSW9-F1
#
_entry.id   AF-A0A0L7KSW9-F1
#
_cell.length_a   1.000
_cell.length_b   1.000
_cell.length_c   1.000
_cell.angle_alpha   90.00
_cell.angle_beta   90.00
_cell.angle_gamma   90.00
#
_symmetry.space_group_name_H-M   'P 1'
#
loop_
_entity.id
_entity.type
_entity.pdbx_description
1 polymer ?
#
loop_
_entity_poly.entity_id
_entity_poly.type
_entity_poly.pdbx_seq_one_letter_code
_entity_poly.pdbx_strand_id
1 'polypeptide(L)'
;MKGLALSRRRQPIRDGKLRVVYLQIDPEPSYHITKLAGLEDQALTLGRVKNFDAIVKNVKTLYEEELGMTLLVVPECICLGKAPDSREGLETMKLLILLLLGAAVQCPNKELFITRIKELDVELQHNIVECIKQNWATLVLHEGLCENDNENRSAKSRSTQNVNQSNGDSQHLAVELADWKARLRKQRQEL
;
A
#
# COMPACT_ATOMS: atom_id res chain seq x y z
N MET A 1 -29.16 12.09 -36.08
CA MET A 1 -27.80 12.66 -35.97
C MET A 1 -27.16 12.11 -34.71
N LYS A 2 -25.87 11.76 -34.80
CA LYS A 2 -25.13 10.90 -33.87
C LYS A 2 -25.03 11.49 -32.46
N GLY A 3 -25.19 10.63 -31.45
CA GLY A 3 -24.93 10.94 -30.05
C GLY A 3 -23.46 11.20 -29.79
N LEU A 4 -23.18 12.28 -29.06
CA LEU A 4 -21.87 12.55 -28.47
C LEU A 4 -21.85 11.91 -27.08
N ALA A 5 -21.52 10.62 -27.03
CA ALA A 5 -21.00 10.04 -25.81
C ALA A 5 -19.65 10.72 -25.53
N LEU A 6 -19.66 11.67 -24.58
CA LEU A 6 -18.45 12.20 -23.96
C LEU A 6 -17.74 11.03 -23.27
N SER A 7 -16.86 10.36 -24.01
CA SER A 7 -15.88 9.44 -23.44
C SER A 7 -15.09 10.24 -22.42
N ARG A 8 -15.35 10.03 -21.13
CA ARG A 8 -14.56 10.60 -20.03
C ARG A 8 -13.15 10.08 -20.21
N ARG A 9 -12.29 10.80 -20.92
CA ARG A 9 -10.85 10.51 -20.96
C ARG A 9 -10.40 10.50 -19.50
N ARG A 10 -9.95 9.35 -19.00
CA ARG A 10 -9.37 9.25 -17.66
C ARG A 10 -8.17 10.20 -17.63
N GLN A 11 -8.30 11.32 -16.94
CA GLN A 11 -7.17 12.21 -16.73
C GLN A 11 -6.14 11.48 -15.86
N PRO A 12 -4.84 11.63 -16.16
CA PRO A 12 -3.78 11.02 -15.36
C PRO A 12 -3.88 11.45 -13.89
N ILE A 13 -3.59 10.51 -13.00
CA ILE A 13 -3.57 10.76 -11.56
C ILE A 13 -2.41 11.72 -11.29
N ARG A 14 -2.67 12.76 -10.48
CA ARG A 14 -1.69 13.81 -10.15
C ARG A 14 -1.28 13.70 -8.68
N ASP A 15 -0.10 14.23 -8.36
CA ASP A 15 0.47 14.39 -7.02
C ASP A 15 -0.55 14.83 -5.96
N GLY A 16 -1.37 15.85 -6.25
CA GLY A 16 -2.40 16.33 -5.32
C GLY A 16 -3.46 15.27 -4.97
N LYS A 17 -3.87 14.42 -5.92
CA LYS A 17 -4.83 13.33 -5.66
C LYS A 17 -4.17 12.22 -4.83
N LEU A 18 -2.92 11.87 -5.14
CA LEU A 18 -2.17 10.86 -4.40
C LEU A 18 -1.94 11.28 -2.96
N ARG A 19 -1.65 12.56 -2.71
CA ARG A 19 -1.57 13.11 -1.36
C ARG A 19 -2.87 12.91 -0.58
N VAL A 20 -4.03 13.17 -1.19
CA VAL A 20 -5.33 12.97 -0.53
C VAL A 20 -5.57 11.49 -0.21
N VAL A 21 -5.13 10.57 -1.06
CA VAL A 21 -5.20 9.13 -0.79
C VAL A 21 -4.28 8.76 0.37
N TYR A 22 -3.02 9.22 0.35
CA TYR A 22 -2.06 8.99 1.43
C TYR A 22 -2.63 9.42 2.80
N LEU A 23 -3.22 10.62 2.86
CA LEU A 23 -3.77 11.18 4.11
C LEU A 23 -4.95 10.40 4.70
N GLN A 24 -5.60 9.52 3.92
CA GLN A 24 -6.61 8.61 4.48
C GLN A 24 -5.96 7.44 5.22
N ILE A 25 -4.74 7.05 4.83
CA ILE A 25 -3.98 5.93 5.40
C ILE A 25 -3.21 6.41 6.63
N ASP A 26 -2.46 7.50 6.47
CA ASP A 26 -1.69 8.15 7.51
C ASP A 26 -1.97 9.68 7.50
N PRO A 27 -2.67 10.20 8.52
CA PRO A 27 -3.04 11.61 8.59
C PRO A 27 -1.87 12.54 8.95
N GLU A 28 -0.72 12.02 9.40
CA GLU A 28 0.40 12.80 9.94
C GLU A 28 1.70 12.62 9.12
N PRO A 29 1.72 13.01 7.83
CA PRO A 29 2.90 12.83 6.99
C PRO A 29 4.09 13.71 7.40
N SER A 30 5.26 13.12 7.52
CA SER A 30 6.54 13.80 7.79
C SER A 30 6.97 14.80 6.70
N TYR A 31 6.57 14.55 5.45
CA TYR A 31 6.90 15.39 4.29
C TYR A 31 5.64 16.02 3.69
N HIS A 32 5.75 17.28 3.26
CA HIS A 32 4.62 18.06 2.75
C HIS A 32 4.80 18.47 1.30
N ILE A 33 3.71 18.41 0.53
CA ILE A 33 3.69 18.89 -0.86
C ILE A 33 3.47 20.40 -0.90
N THR A 34 3.90 21.04 -1.98
CA THR A 34 3.71 22.47 -2.22
C THR A 34 2.63 22.71 -3.28
N LYS A 35 1.84 23.78 -3.14
CA LYS A 35 0.89 24.21 -4.17
C LYS A 35 1.65 24.72 -5.39
N LEU A 36 1.30 24.22 -6.58
CA LEU A 36 1.98 24.56 -7.83
C LEU A 36 1.23 25.60 -8.68
N ALA A 37 0.22 26.27 -8.11
CA ALA A 37 -0.57 27.26 -8.84
C ALA A 37 0.29 28.45 -9.26
N GLY A 38 0.19 28.86 -10.53
CA GLY A 38 0.97 29.98 -11.08
C GLY A 38 2.41 29.64 -11.47
N LEU A 39 2.83 28.37 -11.35
CA LEU A 39 4.11 27.91 -11.89
C LEU A 39 3.92 27.40 -13.32
N GLU A 40 4.91 27.67 -14.18
CA GLU A 40 4.92 27.25 -15.58
C GLU A 40 6.23 26.51 -15.93
N ASP A 41 6.22 25.82 -17.08
CA ASP A 41 7.36 25.16 -17.70
C ASP A 41 8.25 24.35 -16.74
N GLN A 42 9.52 24.73 -16.65
CA GLN A 42 10.55 24.05 -15.86
C GLN A 42 10.25 24.13 -14.36
N ALA A 43 9.71 25.26 -13.88
CA ALA A 43 9.38 25.46 -12.48
C ALA A 43 8.21 24.57 -12.06
N LEU A 44 7.17 24.47 -12.90
CA LEU A 44 6.05 23.55 -12.68
C LEU A 44 6.53 22.10 -12.65
N THR A 45 7.39 21.73 -13.60
CA THR A 45 7.95 20.38 -13.70
C THR A 45 8.77 20.01 -12.46
N LEU A 46 9.68 20.90 -12.03
CA LEU A 46 10.47 20.70 -10.83
C LEU A 46 9.60 20.63 -9.58
N GLY A 47 8.56 21.47 -9.49
CA GLY A 47 7.58 21.43 -8.42
C GLY A 47 6.86 20.08 -8.32
N ARG A 48 6.46 19.49 -9.45
CA ARG A 48 5.87 18.14 -9.49
C ARG A 48 6.84 17.08 -9.02
N VAL A 49 8.09 17.10 -9.49
CA VAL A 49 9.12 16.14 -9.05
C VAL A 49 9.30 16.20 -7.53
N LYS A 50 9.36 17.41 -6.95
CA LYS A 50 9.46 17.60 -5.48
C LYS A 50 8.23 17.09 -4.74
N ASN A 51 7.03 17.30 -5.28
CA ASN A 51 5.80 16.78 -4.66
C ASN A 51 5.76 15.24 -4.68
N PHE A 52 6.19 14.61 -5.78
CA PHE A 52 6.32 13.16 -5.84
C PHE A 52 7.40 12.63 -4.88
N ASP A 53 8.55 13.30 -4.78
CA ASP A 53 9.60 12.97 -3.80
C ASP A 53 9.07 12.99 -2.36
N ALA A 54 8.30 14.02 -1.99
CA ALA A 54 7.66 14.08 -0.68
C ALA A 54 6.67 12.92 -0.45
N ILE A 55 5.85 12.58 -1.44
CA ILE A 55 4.90 11.46 -1.34
C ILE A 55 5.63 10.13 -1.22
N VAL A 56 6.66 9.88 -2.04
CA VAL A 56 7.44 8.63 -2.00
C VAL A 56 8.18 8.49 -0.69
N LYS A 57 8.76 9.57 -0.14
CA LYS A 57 9.39 9.54 1.18
C LYS A 57 8.40 9.22 2.29
N ASN A 58 7.21 9.84 2.28
CA ASN A 58 6.15 9.51 3.22
C ASN A 58 5.74 8.03 3.13
N VAL A 59 5.52 7.51 1.91
CA VAL A 59 5.19 6.09 1.71
C VAL A 59 6.32 5.20 2.24
N LYS A 60 7.59 5.56 1.98
CA LYS A 60 8.73 4.81 2.48
C LYS A 60 8.77 4.79 4.02
N THR A 61 8.64 5.94 4.67
CA THR A 61 8.57 6.07 6.13
C THR A 61 7.42 5.24 6.70
N LEU A 62 6.22 5.32 6.11
CA LEU A 62 5.06 4.52 6.53
C LEU A 62 5.36 3.02 6.48
N TYR A 63 6.03 2.55 5.43
CA TYR A 63 6.38 1.13 5.32
C TYR A 63 7.45 0.71 6.33
N GLU A 64 8.54 1.48 6.43
CA GLU A 64 9.71 1.10 7.21
C GLU A 64 9.51 1.31 8.71
N GLU A 65 8.91 2.42 9.12
CA GLU A 65 8.79 2.82 10.53
C GLU A 65 7.49 2.34 11.15
N GLU A 66 6.36 2.49 10.45
CA GLU A 66 5.04 2.14 11.02
C GLU A 66 4.63 0.69 10.73
N LEU A 67 4.92 0.17 9.54
CA LEU A 67 4.55 -1.18 9.14
C LEU A 67 5.66 -2.22 9.36
N GLY A 68 6.88 -1.82 9.72
CA GLY A 68 8.00 -2.72 9.99
C GLY A 68 8.47 -3.50 8.76
N MET A 69 8.41 -2.89 7.59
CA MET A 69 8.66 -3.53 6.30
C MET A 69 9.61 -2.73 5.42
N THR A 70 10.61 -3.41 4.87
CA THR A 70 11.62 -2.79 4.00
C THR A 70 11.13 -2.77 2.56
N LEU A 71 11.04 -1.58 1.96
CA LEU A 71 10.73 -1.43 0.53
C LEU A 71 11.96 -1.77 -0.32
N LEU A 72 11.83 -2.79 -1.18
CA LEU A 72 12.88 -3.18 -2.14
C LEU A 72 12.90 -2.30 -3.38
N VAL A 73 11.73 -1.77 -3.75
CA VAL A 73 11.55 -0.95 -4.96
C VAL A 73 10.71 0.25 -4.59
N VAL A 74 11.20 1.45 -4.94
CA VAL A 74 10.50 2.71 -4.73
C VAL A 74 10.21 3.41 -6.07
N PRO A 75 9.13 4.20 -6.19
CA PRO A 75 8.79 4.89 -7.44
C PRO A 75 9.81 5.98 -7.84
N GLU A 76 10.16 6.05 -9.12
CA GLU A 76 11.07 7.07 -9.64
C GLU A 76 10.37 8.44 -9.79
N CYS A 77 10.75 9.39 -8.94
CA CYS A 77 10.07 10.69 -8.84
C CYS A 77 10.31 11.62 -10.04
N ILE A 78 11.47 11.51 -10.70
CA ILE A 78 11.80 12.33 -11.87
C ILE A 78 10.88 11.99 -13.03
N CYS A 79 10.70 10.69 -13.30
CA CYS A 79 9.79 10.18 -14.32
C CYS A 79 8.35 10.65 -14.07
N LEU A 80 7.84 10.49 -12.84
CA LEU A 80 6.49 10.93 -12.46
C LEU A 80 6.27 12.44 -12.64
N GLY A 81 7.27 13.26 -12.32
CA GLY A 81 7.16 14.71 -12.44
C GLY A 81 7.28 15.24 -13.87
N LYS A 82 8.15 14.64 -14.69
CA LYS A 82 8.46 15.08 -16.07
C LYS A 82 7.53 14.48 -17.11
N ALA A 83 7.29 13.18 -17.07
CA ALA A 83 6.61 12.44 -18.11
C ALA A 83 5.61 11.41 -17.54
N PRO A 84 4.61 11.84 -16.74
CA PRO A 84 3.66 10.95 -16.08
C PRO A 84 2.80 10.12 -17.05
N ASP A 85 2.63 10.59 -18.28
CA ASP A 85 1.84 9.92 -19.32
C ASP A 85 2.68 9.00 -20.22
N SER A 86 4.00 8.95 -20.02
CA SER A 86 4.87 7.99 -20.71
C SER A 86 4.63 6.57 -20.19
N ARG A 87 5.03 5.56 -20.96
CA ARG A 87 4.93 4.16 -20.53
C ARG A 87 5.60 3.92 -19.17
N GLU A 88 6.82 4.42 -19.01
CA GLU A 88 7.59 4.34 -17.77
C GLU A 88 6.92 5.11 -16.63
N GLY A 89 6.34 6.28 -16.92
CA GLY A 89 5.57 7.07 -15.96
C GLY A 89 4.33 6.34 -15.46
N LEU A 90 3.62 5.63 -16.35
CA LEU A 90 2.47 4.81 -16.00
C LEU A 90 2.86 3.56 -15.19
N GLU A 91 3.96 2.90 -15.53
CA GLU A 91 4.50 1.77 -14.76
C GLU A 91 4.92 2.22 -13.35
N THR A 92 5.59 3.37 -13.24
CA THR A 92 5.98 3.98 -11.96
C THR A 92 4.77 4.44 -11.15
N MET A 93 3.74 5.00 -11.81
CA MET A 93 2.48 5.40 -11.17
C MET A 93 1.74 4.18 -10.64
N LYS A 94 1.70 3.09 -11.41
CA LYS A 94 1.11 1.81 -10.99
C LYS A 94 1.80 1.29 -9.74
N LEU A 95 3.14 1.34 -9.70
CA LEU A 95 3.91 0.97 -8.51
C LEU A 95 3.52 1.83 -7.29
N LEU A 96 3.49 3.15 -7.42
CA LEU A 96 3.11 4.04 -6.32
C LEU A 96 1.69 3.76 -5.80
N ILE A 97 0.73 3.56 -6.71
CA ILE A 97 -0.66 3.21 -6.34
C ILE A 97 -0.72 1.86 -5.63
N LEU A 98 0.06 0.89 -6.10
CA LEU A 98 0.12 -0.44 -5.50
C LEU A 98 0.72 -0.41 -4.08
N LEU A 99 1.75 0.40 -3.84
CA LEU A 99 2.28 0.63 -2.49
C LEU A 99 1.26 1.32 -1.59
N LEU A 100 0.55 2.35 -2.07
CA LEU A 100 -0.52 2.99 -1.29
C LEU A 100 -1.66 2.01 -0.96
N LEU A 101 -2.06 1.17 -1.92
CA LEU A 101 -3.08 0.16 -1.71
C LEU A 101 -2.63 -0.92 -0.71
N GLY A 102 -1.37 -1.35 -0.81
CA GLY A 102 -0.74 -2.28 0.13
C GLY A 102 -0.70 -1.73 1.55
N ALA A 103 -0.28 -0.48 1.71
CA ALA A 103 -0.31 0.21 3.01
C ALA A 103 -1.74 0.35 3.55
N ALA A 104 -2.72 0.70 2.72
CA ALA A 104 -4.11 0.85 3.15
C ALA A 104 -4.69 -0.45 3.75
N VAL A 105 -4.33 -1.62 3.22
CA VAL A 105 -4.80 -2.92 3.74
C VAL A 105 -3.95 -3.46 4.90
N GLN A 106 -2.90 -2.75 5.31
CA GLN A 106 -2.00 -3.14 6.40
C GLN A 106 -1.92 -2.13 7.54
N CYS A 107 -2.37 -0.89 7.31
CA CYS A 107 -2.41 0.14 8.33
C CYS A 107 -3.33 -0.23 9.51
N PRO A 108 -3.21 0.43 10.68
CA PRO A 108 -4.06 0.18 11.84
C PRO A 108 -5.57 0.25 11.54
N ASN A 109 -5.98 1.11 10.60
CA ASN A 109 -7.37 1.31 10.18
C ASN A 109 -7.78 0.46 8.95
N LYS A 110 -7.06 -0.64 8.65
CA LYS A 110 -7.27 -1.48 7.45
C LYS A 110 -8.70 -1.95 7.24
N GLU A 111 -9.47 -2.20 8.30
CA GLU A 111 -10.85 -2.72 8.20
C GLU A 111 -11.79 -1.77 7.43
N LEU A 112 -11.57 -0.45 7.54
CA LEU A 112 -12.31 0.55 6.77
C LEU A 112 -12.04 0.39 5.27
N PHE A 113 -10.77 0.19 4.89
CA PHE A 113 -10.39 0.01 3.50
C PHE A 113 -10.82 -1.34 2.94
N ILE A 114 -10.67 -2.42 3.72
CA ILE A 114 -11.14 -3.75 3.36
C ILE A 114 -12.65 -3.75 3.12
N THR A 115 -13.42 -3.08 3.98
CA THR A 115 -14.87 -2.93 3.81
C THR A 115 -15.21 -2.22 2.52
N ARG A 116 -14.56 -1.09 2.22
CA ARG A 116 -14.75 -0.36 0.95
C ARG A 116 -14.39 -1.21 -0.27
N ILE A 117 -13.34 -2.03 -0.19
CA ILE A 117 -12.99 -2.95 -1.28
C ILE A 117 -14.09 -3.99 -1.47
N LYS A 118 -14.65 -4.54 -0.39
CA LYS A 118 -15.74 -5.54 -0.44
C LYS A 118 -17.06 -4.98 -1.01
N GLU A 119 -17.25 -3.66 -1.03
CA GLU A 119 -18.41 -3.00 -1.64
C GLU A 119 -18.27 -2.81 -3.16
N LEU A 120 -17.09 -3.06 -3.74
CA LEU A 120 -16.86 -2.98 -5.18
C LEU A 120 -17.41 -4.20 -5.91
N ASP A 121 -17.54 -4.12 -7.23
CA ASP A 121 -17.89 -5.28 -8.07
C ASP A 121 -16.90 -6.43 -7.87
N VAL A 122 -17.41 -7.68 -7.84
CA VAL A 122 -16.62 -8.89 -7.57
C VAL A 122 -15.40 -9.03 -8.49
N GLU A 123 -15.53 -8.65 -9.76
CA GLU A 123 -14.42 -8.63 -10.71
C GLU A 123 -13.31 -7.67 -10.27
N LEU A 124 -13.67 -6.47 -9.80
CA LEU A 124 -12.72 -5.48 -9.30
C LEU A 124 -12.08 -5.94 -7.99
N GLN A 125 -12.83 -6.59 -7.11
CA GLN A 125 -12.29 -7.18 -5.89
C GLN A 125 -11.19 -8.19 -6.21
N HIS A 126 -11.46 -9.12 -7.13
CA HIS A 126 -10.47 -10.12 -7.56
C HIS A 126 -9.23 -9.48 -8.18
N ASN A 127 -9.41 -8.51 -9.08
CA ASN A 127 -8.31 -7.79 -9.71
C ASN A 127 -7.43 -7.06 -8.69
N ILE A 128 -8.02 -6.46 -7.64
CA ILE A 128 -7.30 -5.80 -6.55
C ILE A 128 -6.47 -6.82 -5.77
N VAL A 129 -7.09 -7.92 -5.33
CA VAL A 129 -6.43 -8.96 -4.54
C VAL A 129 -5.28 -9.60 -5.33
N GLU A 130 -5.50 -9.87 -6.61
CA GLU A 130 -4.48 -10.41 -7.51
C GLU A 130 -3.31 -9.44 -7.66
N CYS A 131 -3.59 -8.15 -7.90
CA CYS A 131 -2.57 -7.13 -8.06
C CYS A 131 -1.67 -7.01 -6.81
N ILE A 132 -2.26 -7.03 -5.61
CA ILE A 132 -1.51 -7.02 -4.35
C ILE A 132 -0.65 -8.28 -4.27
N LYS A 133 -1.24 -9.48 -4.41
CA LYS A 133 -0.52 -10.76 -4.23
C LYS A 133 0.63 -10.98 -5.21
N GLN A 134 0.43 -10.70 -6.49
CA GLN A 134 1.43 -10.96 -7.53
C GLN A 134 2.70 -10.14 -7.34
N ASN A 135 2.57 -8.92 -6.84
CA ASN A 135 3.68 -7.98 -6.78
C ASN A 135 4.28 -7.86 -5.38
N TRP A 136 3.53 -8.22 -4.32
CA TRP A 136 3.93 -8.00 -2.93
C TRP A 136 5.32 -8.54 -2.60
N ALA A 137 5.59 -9.80 -2.95
CA ALA A 137 6.84 -10.48 -2.63
C ALA A 137 8.07 -9.86 -3.29
N THR A 138 7.89 -9.13 -4.39
CA THR A 138 8.99 -8.43 -5.09
C THR A 138 9.20 -7.02 -4.57
N LEU A 139 8.17 -6.41 -3.96
CA LEU A 139 8.20 -5.01 -3.56
C LEU A 139 8.64 -4.80 -2.11
N VAL A 140 8.38 -5.77 -1.23
CA VAL A 140 8.49 -5.57 0.22
C VAL A 140 9.09 -6.79 0.89
N LEU A 141 10.04 -6.57 1.80
CA LEU A 141 10.52 -7.59 2.73
C LEU A 141 9.95 -7.32 4.12
N HIS A 142 9.35 -8.35 4.72
CA HIS A 142 9.01 -8.31 6.13
C HIS A 142 10.28 -8.63 6.92
N GLU A 143 10.77 -7.70 7.72
CA GLU A 143 11.85 -8.01 8.67
C GLU A 143 11.22 -8.80 9.83
N GLY A 144 11.18 -10.13 9.66
CA GLY A 144 11.02 -11.05 10.78
C GLY A 144 12.34 -11.14 11.53
N LEU A 145 12.32 -10.72 12.80
CA LEU A 145 13.35 -10.96 13.80
C LEU A 145 13.92 -12.38 13.65
N CYS A 146 15.22 -12.50 13.40
CA CYS A 146 15.95 -13.72 13.69
C CYS A 146 15.98 -13.87 15.22
N GLU A 147 14.96 -14.48 15.81
CA GLU A 147 15.10 -15.10 17.13
C GLU A 147 16.02 -16.31 16.96
N ASN A 148 17.30 -16.14 17.27
CA ASN A 148 18.22 -17.26 17.44
C ASN A 148 18.07 -17.80 18.87
N ASP A 149 17.47 -18.98 18.97
CA ASP A 149 17.47 -19.83 20.15
C ASP A 149 18.89 -20.05 20.67
N ASN A 150 19.12 -19.78 21.97
CA ASN A 150 20.25 -20.39 22.67
C ASN A 150 19.84 -20.82 24.09
N GLU A 151 20.17 -22.06 24.41
CA GLU A 151 19.61 -22.89 25.47
C GLU A 151 19.97 -22.44 26.90
N ASN A 152 18.92 -22.25 27.71
CA ASN A 152 18.71 -22.79 29.06
C ASN A 152 19.91 -22.99 30.01
N ARG A 153 20.04 -22.14 31.05
CA ARG A 153 20.36 -22.58 32.44
C ARG A 153 19.71 -21.70 33.52
N SER A 154 18.69 -22.27 34.17
CA SER A 154 18.37 -22.21 35.61
C SER A 154 18.73 -20.95 36.42
N ALA A 155 17.72 -20.20 36.89
CA ALA A 155 17.45 -19.97 38.32
C ALA A 155 16.31 -18.94 38.55
N LYS A 156 15.18 -19.45 39.08
CA LYS A 156 14.35 -18.86 40.15
C LYS A 156 14.38 -17.33 40.34
N SER A 157 13.29 -16.64 40.00
CA SER A 157 12.58 -15.73 40.93
C SER A 157 11.25 -15.21 40.36
N ARG A 158 10.34 -14.98 41.31
CA ARG A 158 8.91 -14.70 41.22
C ARG A 158 8.65 -13.21 40.97
N SER A 159 7.78 -12.84 40.03
CA SER A 159 6.75 -11.80 40.21
C SER A 159 5.79 -11.69 39.02
N THR A 160 4.51 -11.64 39.38
CA THR A 160 3.29 -11.23 38.67
C THR A 160 3.43 -10.05 37.70
N GLN A 161 2.84 -10.15 36.50
CA GLN A 161 1.70 -9.31 36.04
C GLN A 161 1.31 -9.54 34.56
N ASN A 162 -0.01 -9.67 34.36
CA ASN A 162 -0.82 -9.24 33.19
C ASN A 162 -0.63 -9.92 31.81
N VAL A 163 -1.44 -10.95 31.55
CA VAL A 163 -1.72 -11.46 30.19
C VAL A 163 -2.96 -10.73 29.68
N ASN A 164 -2.80 -9.83 28.70
CA ASN A 164 -3.93 -9.25 27.98
C ASN A 164 -3.66 -9.20 26.47
N GLN A 165 -4.34 -10.11 25.76
CA GLN A 165 -5.06 -9.90 24.50
C GLN A 165 -4.33 -9.12 23.38
N SER A 166 -3.47 -9.82 22.63
CA SER A 166 -3.10 -9.44 21.25
C SER A 166 -2.79 -10.64 20.33
N ASN A 167 -2.72 -11.86 20.87
CA ASN A 167 -2.44 -13.08 20.09
C ASN A 167 -3.67 -13.73 19.45
N GLY A 168 -4.89 -13.31 19.80
CA GLY A 168 -6.13 -13.91 19.29
C GLY A 168 -6.42 -13.53 17.83
N ASP A 169 -6.20 -12.28 17.48
CA ASP A 169 -6.63 -11.72 16.19
C ASP A 169 -5.71 -12.14 15.03
N SER A 170 -4.40 -12.24 15.29
CA SER A 170 -3.44 -12.79 14.32
C SER A 170 -3.70 -14.27 14.03
N GLN A 171 -4.11 -15.03 15.05
CA GLN A 171 -4.52 -16.43 14.86
C GLN A 171 -5.86 -16.52 14.13
N HIS A 172 -6.81 -15.63 14.42
CA HIS A 172 -8.11 -15.56 13.75
C HIS A 172 -7.95 -15.26 12.25
N LEU A 173 -7.11 -14.29 11.87
CA LEU A 173 -6.84 -13.98 10.46
C LEU A 173 -6.18 -15.16 9.72
N ALA A 174 -5.23 -15.85 10.36
CA ALA A 174 -4.60 -17.03 9.76
C ALA A 174 -5.61 -18.15 9.49
N VAL A 175 -6.57 -18.33 10.41
CA VAL A 175 -7.67 -19.30 10.28
C VAL A 175 -8.61 -18.92 9.15
N GLU A 176 -9.04 -17.66 9.06
CA GLU A 176 -9.90 -17.20 7.97
C GLU A 176 -9.20 -17.37 6.62
N LEU A 177 -7.94 -16.96 6.50
CA LEU A 177 -7.16 -17.12 5.27
C LEU A 177 -7.00 -18.60 4.85
N ALA A 178 -6.89 -19.51 5.82
CA ALA A 178 -6.87 -20.94 5.55
C ALA A 178 -8.22 -21.45 5.01
N ASP A 179 -9.35 -20.97 5.56
CA ASP A 179 -10.70 -21.33 5.10
C ASP A 179 -10.95 -20.81 3.67
N TRP A 180 -10.58 -19.57 3.38
CA TRP A 180 -10.64 -19.00 2.04
C TRP A 180 -9.79 -19.79 1.04
N LYS A 181 -8.58 -20.21 1.43
CA LYS A 181 -7.70 -21.05 0.60
C LYS A 181 -8.28 -22.44 0.36
N ALA A 182 -9.01 -23.02 1.33
CA ALA A 182 -9.68 -24.31 1.18
C ALA A 182 -10.86 -24.23 0.20
N ARG A 183 -11.70 -23.18 0.30
CA ARG A 183 -12.82 -22.93 -0.63
C ARG A 183 -12.37 -22.79 -2.08
N LEU A 184 -11.26 -22.09 -2.30
CA LEU A 184 -10.62 -21.95 -3.62
C LEU A 184 -10.12 -23.28 -4.20
N ARG A 185 -9.57 -24.18 -3.37
CA ARG A 185 -9.19 -25.53 -3.84
C ARG A 185 -10.39 -26.37 -4.22
N LYS A 186 -11.49 -26.25 -3.48
CA LYS A 186 -12.73 -26.99 -3.74
C LYS A 186 -13.37 -26.57 -5.07
N GLN A 187 -13.50 -25.27 -5.34
CA GLN A 187 -14.00 -24.78 -6.63
C GLN A 187 -13.14 -25.19 -7.83
N ARG A 188 -11.82 -25.38 -7.63
CA ARG A 188 -10.91 -25.81 -8.70
C ARG A 188 -10.97 -27.31 -9.00
N GLN A 189 -11.60 -28.11 -8.14
CA GLN A 189 -11.79 -29.55 -8.34
C GLN A 189 -13.18 -29.90 -8.88
N GLU A 190 -14.12 -28.95 -8.83
CA GLU A 190 -15.50 -29.08 -9.33
C GLU A 190 -15.67 -28.53 -10.77
N LEU A 191 -14.58 -28.07 -11.40
CA LEU A 191 -14.46 -27.67 -12.82
C LEU A 191 -13.51 -28.63 -13.54
#